data_AF-A0A836SA82-F1
#
_entry.id   AF-A0A836SA82-F1
#
_cell.length_a   1.000
_cell.length_b   1.000
_cell.length_c   1.000
_cell.angle_alpha   90.00
_cell.angle_beta   90.00
_cell.angle_gamma   90.00
#
_symmetry.space_group_name_H-M   'P 1'
#
loop_
_entity.id
_entity.type
_entity.pdbx_description
1 polymer ?
#
loop_
_entity_poly.entity_id
_entity_poly.type
_entity_poly.pdbx_seq_one_letter_code
_entity_poly.pdbx_strand_id
1 'polypeptide(L)'
;MKWLCNCKRFYSSGKVALMWRVLSRLMMQKWQFERLDMAAYQLRQRLDFKNEFYQKIPDSRLECASNKKLEKDLRDMTQMDAEAKQVLARVHAGGKTLEINRDNLERHLHRSEQIWAYLDDTPADKKYGWQLAWKNETETPLLDGFDLDIRKLRNHATYIQDALTYLDGIRTRWQLHFEGRRLQYESNIQIILLLLTVIASFTGVVAFITQNPEDVAFLLKGLTDNPQKITQIGHLLLIGFNILILIFFVLPFCYFYLKSRWKRLRCWLRQF
;
A
#
# COMPACT_ATOMS: atom_id res chain seq x y z
N MET A 1 -27.40 -55.46 11.07
CA MET A 1 -27.23 -54.66 12.31
C MET A 1 -26.01 -55.08 13.17
N LYS A 2 -24.96 -55.71 12.61
CA LYS A 2 -23.72 -56.09 13.35
C LYS A 2 -22.54 -55.11 13.17
N TRP A 3 -22.59 -54.24 12.16
CA TRP A 3 -21.53 -53.27 11.84
C TRP A 3 -21.44 -52.10 12.84
N LEU A 4 -22.59 -51.61 13.34
CA LEU A 4 -22.65 -50.53 14.32
C LEU A 4 -22.05 -50.90 15.69
N CYS A 5 -22.18 -52.17 16.11
CA CYS A 5 -21.59 -52.64 17.37
C CYS A 5 -20.06 -52.76 17.29
N ASN A 6 -19.51 -53.18 16.15
CA ASN A 6 -18.06 -53.31 15.98
C ASN A 6 -17.35 -51.96 15.86
N CYS A 7 -17.96 -50.96 15.21
CA CYS A 7 -17.43 -49.59 15.26
C CYS A 7 -17.41 -49.07 16.70
N LYS A 8 -18.51 -49.21 17.46
CA LYS A 8 -18.56 -48.76 18.86
C LYS A 8 -17.48 -49.45 19.72
N ARG A 9 -17.23 -50.74 19.50
CA ARG A 9 -16.21 -51.53 20.22
C ARG A 9 -14.77 -51.18 19.83
N PHE A 10 -14.55 -50.86 18.56
CA PHE A 10 -13.26 -50.39 18.04
C PHE A 10 -12.94 -48.98 18.57
N TYR A 11 -13.95 -48.09 18.59
CA TYR A 11 -13.88 -46.75 19.19
C TYR A 11 -13.88 -46.75 20.73
N SER A 12 -14.26 -47.85 21.39
CA SER A 12 -14.24 -47.96 22.86
C SER A 12 -12.99 -48.64 23.41
N SER A 13 -12.10 -49.17 22.55
CA SER A 13 -10.76 -49.52 23.02
C SER A 13 -9.97 -48.23 23.22
N GLY A 14 -9.60 -47.94 24.48
CA GLY A 14 -8.95 -46.66 24.85
C GLY A 14 -7.74 -46.30 23.99
N LYS A 15 -7.01 -47.32 23.50
CA LYS A 15 -5.86 -47.21 22.58
C LYS A 15 -6.22 -46.65 21.20
N VAL A 16 -7.23 -47.20 20.53
CA VAL A 16 -7.58 -46.81 19.16
C VAL A 16 -8.31 -45.46 19.14
N ALA A 17 -9.12 -45.19 20.16
CA ALA A 17 -9.82 -43.91 20.31
C ALA A 17 -8.84 -42.74 20.56
N LEU A 18 -7.81 -42.98 21.38
CA LEU A 18 -6.76 -42.01 21.68
C LEU A 18 -5.86 -41.77 20.46
N MET A 19 -5.43 -42.85 19.79
CA MET A 19 -4.61 -42.77 18.58
C MET A 19 -5.33 -41.99 17.48
N TRP A 20 -6.63 -42.23 17.26
CA TRP A 20 -7.41 -41.47 16.28
C TRP A 20 -7.52 -39.98 16.62
N ARG A 21 -7.77 -39.66 17.90
CA ARG A 21 -7.91 -38.27 18.37
C ARG A 21 -6.61 -37.46 18.31
N VAL A 22 -5.48 -38.11 18.62
CA VAL A 22 -4.15 -37.50 18.50
C VAL A 22 -3.77 -37.35 17.02
N LEU A 23 -3.93 -38.42 16.23
CA LEU A 23 -3.57 -38.43 14.81
C LEU A 23 -4.36 -37.40 13.99
N SER A 24 -5.66 -37.24 14.24
CA SER A 24 -6.47 -36.23 13.54
C SER A 24 -5.97 -34.80 13.79
N ARG A 25 -5.48 -34.51 15.01
CA ARG A 25 -4.95 -33.18 15.37
C ARG A 25 -3.60 -32.92 14.72
N LEU A 26 -2.74 -33.94 14.66
CA LEU A 26 -1.44 -33.85 13.98
C LEU A 26 -1.59 -33.72 12.46
N MET A 27 -2.53 -34.44 11.84
CA MET A 27 -2.84 -34.27 10.41
C MET A 27 -3.38 -32.87 10.12
N MET A 28 -4.30 -32.38 10.96
CA MET A 28 -4.88 -31.04 10.81
C MET A 28 -3.82 -29.94 11.01
N GLN A 29 -2.93 -30.11 11.99
CA GLN A 29 -1.76 -29.23 12.19
C GLN A 29 -0.94 -29.14 10.91
N LYS A 30 -0.47 -30.28 10.41
CA LYS A 30 0.41 -30.33 9.23
C LYS A 30 -0.26 -29.71 8.01
N TRP A 31 -1.52 -30.03 7.75
CA TRP A 31 -2.27 -29.47 6.62
C TRP A 31 -2.47 -27.95 6.73
N GLN A 32 -2.86 -27.44 7.91
CA GLN A 32 -3.01 -26.00 8.15
C GLN A 32 -1.68 -25.27 7.99
N PHE A 33 -0.62 -25.81 8.59
CA PHE A 33 0.72 -25.25 8.54
C PHE A 33 1.24 -25.19 7.10
N GLU A 34 1.27 -26.31 6.37
CA GLU A 34 1.85 -26.38 5.02
C GLU A 34 1.17 -25.40 4.05
N ARG A 35 -0.16 -25.27 4.12
CA ARG A 35 -0.91 -24.33 3.29
C ARG A 35 -0.53 -22.88 3.58
N LEU A 36 -0.38 -22.52 4.86
CA LEU A 36 -0.04 -21.16 5.27
C LEU A 36 1.44 -20.86 5.00
N ASP A 37 2.33 -21.81 5.23
CA ASP A 37 3.76 -21.73 4.94
C ASP A 37 4.00 -21.46 3.46
N MET A 38 3.34 -22.22 2.58
CA MET A 38 3.46 -22.04 1.14
C MET A 38 2.94 -20.67 0.68
N ALA A 39 1.76 -20.26 1.15
CA ALA A 39 1.18 -18.97 0.79
C ALA A 39 2.02 -17.79 1.29
N ALA A 40 2.53 -17.87 2.53
CA ALA A 40 3.39 -16.84 3.11
C ALA A 40 4.74 -16.76 2.38
N TYR A 41 5.35 -17.91 2.08
CA TYR A 41 6.60 -17.98 1.35
C TYR A 41 6.50 -17.38 -0.06
N GLN A 42 5.47 -17.77 -0.84
CA GLN A 42 5.24 -17.23 -2.18
C GLN A 42 5.01 -15.72 -2.16
N LEU A 43 4.20 -15.24 -1.21
CA LEU A 43 3.96 -13.81 -1.06
C LEU A 43 5.25 -13.06 -0.71
N ARG A 44 6.05 -13.58 0.23
CA ARG A 44 7.31 -12.96 0.63
C ARG A 44 8.27 -12.84 -0.56
N GLN A 45 8.47 -13.91 -1.33
CA GLN A 45 9.30 -13.86 -2.54
C GLN A 45 8.82 -12.79 -3.53
N ARG A 46 7.50 -12.69 -3.73
CA ARG A 46 6.91 -11.69 -4.63
C ARG A 46 7.12 -10.27 -4.10
N LEU A 47 6.94 -10.04 -2.80
CA LEU A 47 7.17 -8.75 -2.14
C LEU A 47 8.64 -8.34 -2.23
N ASP A 48 9.56 -9.23 -1.87
CA ASP A 48 11.01 -8.97 -1.91
C ASP A 48 11.46 -8.59 -3.31
N PHE A 49 11.06 -9.36 -4.32
CA PHE A 49 11.36 -9.06 -5.73
C PHE A 49 10.83 -7.69 -6.17
N LYS A 50 9.60 -7.35 -5.77
CA LYS A 50 8.95 -6.09 -6.17
C LYS A 50 9.54 -4.90 -5.43
N ASN A 51 9.85 -5.05 -4.16
CA ASN A 51 10.56 -4.08 -3.36
C ASN A 51 11.93 -3.75 -3.96
N GLU A 52 12.72 -4.77 -4.30
CA GLU A 52 14.01 -4.60 -4.96
C GLU A 52 13.86 -3.88 -6.31
N PHE A 53 12.87 -4.29 -7.12
CA PHE A 53 12.58 -3.66 -8.40
C PHE A 53 12.25 -2.17 -8.25
N TYR A 54 11.34 -1.79 -7.36
CA TYR A 54 10.91 -0.42 -7.19
C TYR A 54 11.94 0.46 -6.47
N GLN A 55 12.73 -0.11 -5.56
CA GLN A 55 13.82 0.60 -4.90
C GLN A 55 14.86 1.09 -5.90
N LYS A 56 15.23 0.25 -6.86
CA LYS A 56 16.26 0.55 -7.86
C LYS A 56 15.89 1.68 -8.82
N ILE A 57 14.64 2.11 -8.83
CA ILE A 57 14.19 3.21 -9.69
C ILE A 57 14.59 4.54 -9.03
N PRO A 58 15.49 5.33 -9.65
CA PRO A 58 15.93 6.60 -9.11
C PRO A 58 14.87 7.69 -9.31
N ASP A 59 14.91 8.73 -8.48
CA ASP A 59 13.99 9.86 -8.56
C ASP A 59 14.00 10.54 -9.93
N SER A 60 15.16 10.60 -10.59
CA SER A 60 15.31 11.13 -11.95
C SER A 60 14.46 10.41 -13.00
N ARG A 61 14.21 9.10 -12.82
CA ARG A 61 13.29 8.33 -13.67
C ARG A 61 11.83 8.54 -13.27
N LEU A 62 11.54 8.71 -11.98
CA LEU A 62 10.19 9.02 -11.49
C LEU A 62 9.70 10.38 -11.99
N GLU A 63 10.58 11.39 -11.99
CA GLU A 63 10.30 12.73 -12.54
C GLU A 63 9.86 12.69 -14.01
N CYS A 64 10.44 11.76 -14.77
CA CYS A 64 10.27 11.62 -16.21
C CYS A 64 9.26 10.53 -16.62
N ALA A 65 8.80 9.71 -15.68
CA ALA A 65 7.76 8.71 -15.93
C ALA A 65 6.45 9.39 -16.32
N SER A 66 5.65 8.77 -17.19
CA SER A 66 4.32 9.32 -17.49
C SER A 66 3.39 9.24 -16.27
N ASN A 67 2.43 10.16 -16.13
CA ASN A 67 1.46 10.13 -15.03
C ASN A 67 0.69 8.81 -15.01
N LYS A 68 0.24 8.34 -16.18
CA LYS A 68 -0.45 7.05 -16.33
C LYS A 68 0.39 5.87 -15.85
N LYS A 69 1.70 5.87 -16.12
CA LYS A 69 2.61 4.82 -15.65
C LYS A 69 2.79 4.88 -14.14
N LEU A 70 3.02 6.07 -13.58
CA LEU A 70 3.21 6.24 -12.14
C LEU A 70 1.94 5.88 -11.36
N GLU A 71 0.77 6.31 -11.83
CA GLU A 71 -0.53 5.95 -11.27
C GLU A 71 -0.78 4.44 -11.29
N LYS A 72 -0.49 3.78 -12.42
CA LYS A 72 -0.59 2.33 -12.53
C LYS A 72 0.32 1.63 -11.51
N ASP A 73 1.59 2.04 -11.43
CA ASP A 73 2.55 1.39 -10.53
C ASP A 73 2.17 1.63 -9.04
N LEU A 74 1.69 2.82 -8.68
CA LEU A 74 1.16 3.11 -7.34
C LEU A 74 -0.08 2.26 -7.00
N ARG A 75 -0.96 2.04 -7.99
CA ARG A 75 -2.12 1.15 -7.84
C ARG A 75 -1.68 -0.31 -7.66
N ASP A 76 -0.71 -0.77 -8.43
CA ASP A 76 -0.13 -2.12 -8.31
C ASP A 76 0.49 -2.33 -6.92
N MET A 77 1.21 -1.32 -6.38
CA MET A 77 1.73 -1.36 -5.00
C MET A 77 0.60 -1.44 -3.96
N THR A 78 -0.47 -0.67 -4.14
CA THR A 78 -1.63 -0.67 -3.23
C THR A 78 -2.38 -2.00 -3.25
N GLN A 79 -2.54 -2.61 -4.42
CA GLN A 79 -3.11 -3.95 -4.54
C GLN A 79 -2.25 -4.98 -3.82
N MET A 80 -0.92 -4.90 -3.96
CA MET A 80 0.01 -5.80 -3.28
C MET A 80 -0.04 -5.67 -1.76
N ASP A 81 -0.13 -4.44 -1.23
CA ASP A 81 -0.34 -4.17 0.18
C ASP A 81 -1.63 -4.83 0.71
N ALA A 82 -2.73 -4.71 -0.04
CA ALA A 82 -4.00 -5.34 0.33
C ALA A 82 -3.93 -6.88 0.31
N GLU A 83 -3.37 -7.47 -0.75
CA GLU A 83 -3.15 -8.93 -0.86
C GLU A 83 -2.30 -9.45 0.30
N ALA A 84 -1.23 -8.73 0.63
CA ALA A 84 -0.32 -9.12 1.69
C ALA A 84 -0.97 -9.03 3.08
N LYS A 85 -1.71 -7.97 3.37
CA LYS A 85 -2.48 -7.83 4.62
C LYS A 85 -3.49 -8.96 4.78
N GLN A 86 -4.13 -9.40 3.69
CA GLN A 86 -5.05 -10.54 3.73
C GLN A 86 -4.34 -11.85 4.10
N VAL A 87 -3.19 -12.13 3.49
CA VAL A 87 -2.40 -13.32 3.80
C VAL A 87 -1.86 -13.25 5.23
N LEU A 88 -1.35 -12.09 5.65
CA LEU A 88 -0.87 -11.85 7.01
C LEU A 88 -1.96 -12.13 8.05
N ALA A 89 -3.18 -11.63 7.83
CA ALA A 89 -4.32 -11.92 8.69
C ALA A 89 -4.63 -13.43 8.77
N ARG A 90 -4.55 -14.15 7.63
CA ARG A 90 -4.71 -15.61 7.60
C ARG A 90 -3.60 -16.35 8.34
N VAL A 91 -2.35 -15.90 8.21
CA VAL A 91 -1.20 -16.47 8.92
C VAL A 91 -1.37 -16.29 10.44
N HIS A 92 -1.77 -15.09 10.90
CA HIS A 92 -2.07 -14.86 12.31
C HIS A 92 -3.23 -15.73 12.83
N ALA A 93 -4.33 -15.81 12.09
CA ALA A 93 -5.47 -16.64 12.47
C ALA A 93 -5.09 -18.12 12.50
N GLY A 94 -4.29 -18.57 11.54
CA GLY A 94 -3.76 -19.93 11.47
C GLY A 94 -2.82 -20.26 12.62
N GLY A 95 -1.87 -19.37 12.93
CA GLY A 95 -0.98 -19.50 14.09
C GLY A 95 -1.77 -19.64 15.39
N LYS A 96 -2.77 -18.78 15.61
CA LYS A 96 -3.67 -18.88 16.77
C LYS A 96 -4.47 -20.19 16.80
N THR A 97 -4.87 -20.70 15.65
CA THR A 97 -5.55 -22.00 15.55
C THR A 97 -4.62 -23.16 15.93
N LEU A 98 -3.35 -23.10 15.53
CA LEU A 98 -2.35 -24.08 15.92
C LEU A 98 -2.05 -24.01 17.43
N GLU A 99 -1.97 -22.81 18.02
CA GLU A 99 -1.84 -22.60 19.47
C GLU A 99 -3.01 -23.26 20.23
N ILE A 100 -4.25 -22.99 19.82
CA ILE A 100 -5.42 -23.62 20.45
C ILE A 100 -5.38 -25.15 20.31
N ASN A 101 -4.93 -25.67 19.16
CA ASN A 101 -4.84 -27.11 18.93
C ASN A 101 -3.73 -27.77 19.76
N ARG A 102 -2.60 -27.08 19.94
CA ARG A 102 -1.50 -27.46 20.83
C ARG A 102 -2.01 -27.55 22.27
N ASP A 103 -2.64 -26.50 22.80
CA ASP A 103 -3.14 -26.48 24.18
C ASP A 103 -4.23 -27.52 24.43
N ASN A 104 -5.05 -27.81 23.41
CA ASN A 104 -6.02 -28.89 23.48
C ASN A 104 -5.34 -30.27 23.47
N LEU A 105 -4.27 -30.44 22.69
CA LEU A 105 -3.51 -31.69 22.65
C LEU A 105 -2.80 -31.92 23.98
N GLU A 106 -2.13 -30.91 24.53
CA GLU A 106 -1.49 -30.93 25.84
C GLU A 106 -2.47 -31.33 26.94
N ARG A 107 -3.62 -30.64 27.04
CA ARG A 107 -4.69 -31.01 27.99
C ARG A 107 -5.19 -32.42 27.77
N HIS A 108 -5.24 -32.90 26.53
CA HIS A 108 -5.68 -34.25 26.24
C HIS A 108 -4.65 -35.30 26.66
N LEU A 109 -3.36 -35.05 26.42
CA LEU A 109 -2.25 -35.90 26.84
C LEU A 109 -2.26 -36.04 28.38
N HIS A 110 -2.35 -34.92 29.11
CA HIS A 110 -2.46 -34.94 30.58
C HIS A 110 -3.70 -35.65 31.11
N ARG A 111 -4.87 -35.43 30.50
CA ARG A 111 -6.08 -36.18 30.89
C ARG A 111 -5.96 -37.65 30.58
N SER A 112 -5.22 -38.02 29.54
CA SER A 112 -5.00 -39.42 29.19
C SER A 112 -4.08 -40.07 30.22
N GLU A 113 -2.99 -39.42 30.63
CA GLU A 113 -2.18 -39.88 31.77
C GLU A 113 -3.04 -40.16 33.02
N GLN A 114 -4.04 -39.31 33.30
CA GLN A 114 -4.97 -39.47 34.42
C GLN A 114 -6.05 -40.56 34.18
N ILE A 115 -6.61 -40.66 32.98
CA ILE A 115 -7.69 -41.59 32.63
C ILE A 115 -7.17 -43.03 32.57
N TRP A 116 -5.93 -43.25 32.14
CA TRP A 116 -5.33 -44.58 32.13
C TRP A 116 -5.09 -45.13 33.54
N ALA A 117 -4.94 -44.26 34.54
CA ALA A 117 -4.90 -44.68 35.94
C ALA A 117 -6.27 -45.16 36.47
N TYR A 118 -7.38 -44.61 35.93
CA TYR A 118 -8.75 -44.81 36.44
C TYR A 118 -9.62 -45.79 35.64
N LEU A 119 -9.44 -45.92 34.31
CA LEU A 119 -10.26 -46.79 33.45
C LEU A 119 -9.72 -48.22 33.28
N ASP A 120 -8.62 -48.54 33.93
CA ASP A 120 -7.96 -49.83 33.79
C ASP A 120 -8.45 -50.81 34.87
N ASP A 121 -9.66 -51.35 34.62
CA ASP A 121 -10.33 -52.45 35.35
C ASP A 121 -9.71 -53.83 35.03
N THR A 122 -8.58 -53.85 34.31
CA THR A 122 -7.85 -55.09 34.07
C THR A 122 -7.26 -55.55 35.41
N PRO A 123 -7.44 -56.83 35.82
CA PRO A 123 -6.91 -57.30 37.09
C PRO A 123 -5.40 -57.05 37.15
N ALA A 124 -4.87 -56.78 38.34
CA ALA A 124 -3.52 -56.21 38.53
C ALA A 124 -2.39 -56.99 37.84
N ASP A 125 -2.61 -58.28 37.57
CA ASP A 125 -1.74 -59.22 36.86
C ASP A 125 -1.72 -59.05 35.32
N LYS A 126 -2.71 -58.35 34.75
CA LYS A 126 -2.86 -58.09 33.30
C LYS A 126 -2.97 -56.61 32.96
N LYS A 127 -2.81 -55.75 33.96
CA LYS A 127 -2.79 -54.30 33.83
C LYS A 127 -1.63 -53.94 32.92
N TYR A 128 -1.93 -53.58 31.68
CA TYR A 128 -0.88 -53.16 30.78
C TYR A 128 -0.47 -51.74 31.19
N GLY A 129 0.63 -51.62 31.94
CA GLY A 129 1.23 -50.36 32.39
C GLY A 129 1.81 -49.54 31.24
N TRP A 130 1.00 -49.22 30.23
CA TRP A 130 1.35 -48.25 29.20
C TRP A 130 1.32 -46.86 29.82
N GLN A 131 2.40 -46.49 30.47
CA GLN A 131 2.72 -45.08 30.64
C GLN A 131 3.19 -44.56 29.29
N LEU A 132 2.71 -43.38 28.92
CA LEU A 132 3.26 -42.64 27.79
C LEU A 132 4.70 -42.26 28.18
N ALA A 133 5.65 -43.14 27.91
CA ALA A 133 7.05 -42.93 28.24
C ALA A 133 7.67 -42.05 27.15
N TRP A 134 7.83 -40.77 27.47
CA TRP A 134 8.68 -39.91 26.69
C TRP A 134 10.13 -40.36 26.86
N LYS A 135 10.93 -40.27 25.79
CA LYS A 135 12.32 -40.73 25.81
C LYS A 135 13.17 -39.92 26.81
N ASN A 136 12.74 -38.70 27.13
CA ASN A 136 13.27 -37.82 28.17
C ASN A 136 12.09 -37.14 28.90
N GLU A 137 12.23 -36.88 30.20
CA GLU A 137 11.23 -36.14 31.01
C GLU A 137 10.96 -34.71 30.50
N THR A 138 11.88 -34.18 29.69
CA THR A 138 11.81 -32.84 29.09
C THR A 138 11.28 -32.82 27.66
N GLU A 139 11.12 -33.97 26.99
CA GLU A 139 10.73 -34.04 25.58
C GLU A 139 9.24 -34.30 25.41
N THR A 140 8.54 -33.41 24.72
CA THR A 140 7.15 -33.61 24.29
C THR A 140 7.06 -33.50 22.76
N PRO A 141 7.59 -34.48 22.01
CA PRO A 141 7.80 -34.38 20.56
C PRO A 141 6.52 -34.10 19.75
N LEU A 142 5.34 -34.41 20.30
CA LEU A 142 4.05 -34.07 19.68
C LEU A 142 3.69 -32.59 19.81
N LEU A 143 4.12 -31.91 20.88
CA LEU A 143 3.92 -30.48 21.12
C LEU A 143 5.04 -29.66 20.47
N ASP A 144 6.27 -30.18 20.44
CA ASP A 144 7.43 -29.54 19.80
C ASP A 144 7.18 -29.23 18.31
N GLY A 145 6.46 -30.10 17.61
CA GLY A 145 6.05 -29.87 16.22
C GLY A 145 5.12 -28.66 16.07
N PHE A 146 4.16 -28.49 16.98
CA PHE A 146 3.30 -27.30 16.99
C PHE A 146 4.11 -26.04 17.28
N ASP A 147 5.01 -26.09 18.26
CA ASP A 147 5.84 -24.94 18.65
C ASP A 147 6.76 -24.50 17.51
N LEU A 148 7.33 -25.44 16.76
CA LEU A 148 8.12 -25.16 15.57
C LEU A 148 7.28 -24.51 14.46
N ASP A 149 6.11 -25.08 14.13
CA ASP A 149 5.22 -24.56 13.10
C ASP A 149 4.71 -23.16 13.44
N ILE A 150 4.27 -22.93 14.68
CA ILE A 150 3.83 -21.63 15.19
C ILE A 150 4.95 -20.61 15.08
N ARG A 151 6.18 -20.97 15.50
CA ARG A 151 7.34 -20.08 15.40
C ARG A 151 7.64 -19.72 13.94
N LYS A 152 7.56 -20.70 13.03
CA LYS A 152 7.80 -20.47 11.60
C LYS A 152 6.73 -19.55 10.98
N LEU A 153 5.45 -19.72 11.35
CA LEU A 153 4.38 -18.81 10.92
C LEU A 153 4.56 -17.39 11.49
N ARG A 154 5.00 -17.26 12.74
CA ARG A 154 5.33 -15.95 13.33
C ARG A 154 6.48 -15.27 12.59
N ASN A 155 7.53 -16.01 12.26
CA ASN A 155 8.65 -15.47 11.47
C ASN A 155 8.17 -14.98 10.09
N HIS A 156 7.33 -15.76 9.40
CA HIS A 156 6.72 -15.32 8.14
C HIS A 156 5.92 -14.03 8.30
N ALA A 157 5.12 -13.93 9.35
CA ALA A 157 4.35 -12.71 9.64
C ALA A 157 5.27 -11.50 9.82
N THR A 158 6.36 -11.64 10.59
CA THR A 158 7.37 -10.57 10.75
C THR A 158 7.99 -10.18 9.42
N TYR A 159 8.46 -11.14 8.62
CA TYR A 159 9.09 -10.81 7.33
C TYR A 159 8.13 -10.15 6.33
N ILE A 160 6.87 -10.60 6.28
CA ILE A 160 5.85 -9.97 5.43
C ILE A 160 5.59 -8.54 5.91
N GLN A 161 5.51 -8.32 7.23
CA GLN A 161 5.31 -7.00 7.82
C GLN A 161 6.46 -6.04 7.47
N ASP A 162 7.71 -6.50 7.62
CA ASP A 162 8.90 -5.70 7.27
C ASP A 162 8.92 -5.35 5.78
N ALA A 163 8.62 -6.32 4.91
CA ALA A 163 8.52 -6.09 3.48
C ALA A 163 7.40 -5.11 3.11
N LEU A 164 6.29 -5.10 3.86
CA LEU A 164 5.20 -4.14 3.68
C LEU A 164 5.60 -2.73 4.13
N THR A 165 6.27 -2.59 5.26
CA THR A 165 6.80 -1.30 5.70
C THR A 165 7.75 -0.72 4.65
N TYR A 166 8.56 -1.58 4.04
CA TYR A 166 9.47 -1.16 2.98
C TYR A 166 8.73 -0.73 1.70
N LEU A 167 7.73 -1.50 1.28
CA LEU A 167 6.86 -1.15 0.15
C LEU A 167 6.14 0.18 0.38
N ASP A 168 5.69 0.44 1.61
CA ASP A 168 5.02 1.68 1.98
C ASP A 168 5.95 2.90 1.92
N GLY A 169 7.21 2.76 2.35
CA GLY A 169 8.23 3.79 2.17
C GLY A 169 8.47 4.14 0.71
N ILE A 170 8.57 3.11 -0.16
CA ILE A 170 8.70 3.29 -1.60
C ILE A 170 7.46 3.98 -2.18
N ARG A 171 6.27 3.52 -1.80
CA ARG A 171 4.98 4.05 -2.27
C ARG A 171 4.86 5.54 -1.90
N THR A 172 5.12 5.89 -0.65
CA THR A 172 5.10 7.28 -0.18
C THR A 172 6.04 8.16 -1.00
N ARG A 173 7.29 7.71 -1.22
CA ARG A 173 8.24 8.43 -2.07
C ARG A 173 7.68 8.67 -3.47
N TRP A 174 7.11 7.66 -4.10
CA TRP A 174 6.54 7.76 -5.44
C TRP A 174 5.28 8.65 -5.48
N GLN A 175 4.47 8.59 -4.43
CA GLN A 175 3.27 9.40 -4.28
C GLN A 175 3.62 10.89 -4.17
N LEU A 176 4.67 11.25 -3.43
CA LEU A 176 5.17 12.63 -3.38
C LEU A 176 5.54 13.17 -4.76
N HIS A 177 6.17 12.36 -5.61
CA HIS A 177 6.46 12.73 -7.00
C HIS A 177 5.19 12.88 -7.84
N PHE A 178 4.17 12.06 -7.60
CA PHE A 178 2.88 12.17 -8.28
C PHE A 178 2.12 13.44 -7.88
N GLU A 179 1.98 13.68 -6.57
CA GLU A 179 1.28 14.82 -5.99
C GLU A 179 2.00 16.13 -6.31
N GLY A 180 3.33 16.18 -6.21
CA GLY A 180 4.11 17.36 -6.59
C GLY A 180 3.89 17.78 -8.05
N ARG A 181 3.73 16.81 -8.96
CA ARG A 181 3.40 17.09 -10.37
C ARG A 181 1.96 17.58 -10.55
N ARG A 182 1.02 17.01 -9.80
CA ARG A 182 -0.39 17.45 -9.82
C ARG A 182 -0.51 18.89 -9.33
N LEU A 183 0.12 19.23 -8.21
CA LEU A 183 0.16 20.60 -7.68
C LEU A 183 0.82 21.57 -8.67
N GLN A 184 1.92 21.17 -9.31
CA GLN A 184 2.56 21.99 -10.34
C GLN A 184 1.63 22.23 -11.55
N TYR A 185 0.86 21.23 -11.95
CA TYR A 185 -0.10 21.36 -13.05
C TYR A 185 -1.27 22.27 -12.70
N GLU A 186 -1.85 22.09 -11.51
CA GLU A 186 -2.94 22.94 -11.00
C GLU A 186 -2.50 24.40 -10.87
N SER A 187 -1.30 24.64 -10.31
CA SER A 187 -0.71 25.98 -10.22
C SER A 187 -0.48 26.60 -11.61
N ASN A 188 0.05 25.83 -12.56
CA ASN A 188 0.25 26.33 -13.93
C ASN A 188 -1.08 26.70 -14.61
N ILE A 189 -2.15 25.92 -14.42
CA ILE A 189 -3.47 26.24 -14.97
C ILE A 189 -4.00 27.55 -14.38
N GLN A 190 -3.89 27.75 -13.06
CA GLN A 190 -4.33 28.97 -12.41
C GLN A 190 -3.57 30.20 -12.94
N ILE A 191 -2.25 30.07 -13.12
CA ILE A 191 -1.41 31.14 -13.70
C ILE A 191 -1.85 31.44 -15.14
N ILE A 192 -2.10 30.40 -15.96
CA ILE A 192 -2.56 30.57 -17.35
C ILE A 192 -3.92 31.27 -17.39
N LEU A 193 -4.87 30.86 -16.54
CA LEU A 193 -6.18 31.48 -16.44
C LEU A 193 -6.07 32.95 -16.04
N LEU A 194 -5.26 33.28 -15.04
CA LEU A 194 -5.03 34.66 -14.60
C LEU A 194 -4.40 35.50 -15.71
N LEU A 195 -3.48 34.93 -16.49
CA LEU A 195 -2.90 35.63 -17.64
C LEU A 195 -3.92 35.85 -18.76
N LEU A 196 -4.79 34.88 -19.04
CA LEU A 196 -5.85 35.02 -20.04
C LEU A 196 -6.89 36.06 -19.63
N THR A 197 -7.28 36.12 -18.35
CA THR A 197 -8.23 37.13 -17.86
C THR A 197 -7.64 38.53 -17.89
N VAL A 198 -6.35 38.66 -17.56
CA VAL A 198 -5.57 39.89 -17.70
C VAL A 198 -5.56 40.33 -19.16
N ILE A 199 -5.13 39.48 -20.10
CA ILE A 199 -5.10 39.84 -21.53
C ILE A 199 -6.50 40.23 -22.03
N ALA A 200 -7.54 39.47 -21.67
CA ALA A 200 -8.91 39.75 -22.09
C ALA A 200 -9.42 41.10 -21.55
N SER A 201 -9.18 41.42 -20.28
CA SER A 201 -9.57 42.70 -19.70
C SER A 201 -8.81 43.87 -20.33
N PHE A 202 -7.51 43.71 -20.58
CA PHE A 202 -6.70 44.72 -21.28
C PHE A 202 -7.18 44.96 -22.72
N THR A 203 -7.50 43.89 -23.45
CA THR A 203 -8.04 44.00 -24.81
C THR A 203 -9.38 44.74 -24.81
N GLY A 204 -10.23 44.50 -23.80
CA GLY A 204 -11.49 45.22 -23.62
C GLY A 204 -11.31 46.71 -23.33
N VAL A 205 -10.37 47.08 -22.44
CA VAL A 205 -10.08 48.49 -22.13
C VAL A 205 -9.53 49.22 -23.35
N VAL A 206 -8.56 48.63 -24.06
CA VAL A 206 -8.01 49.23 -25.28
C VAL A 206 -9.10 49.37 -26.35
N ALA A 207 -9.92 48.33 -26.57
CA ALA A 207 -11.02 48.37 -27.52
C ALA A 207 -12.02 49.48 -27.19
N PHE A 208 -12.46 49.59 -25.93
CA PHE A 208 -13.38 50.64 -25.46
C PHE A 208 -12.83 52.04 -25.73
N ILE A 209 -11.55 52.27 -25.44
CA ILE A 209 -10.89 53.55 -25.67
C ILE A 209 -10.78 53.88 -27.16
N THR A 210 -10.45 52.88 -28.00
CA THR A 210 -10.36 53.09 -29.45
C THR A 210 -11.71 53.30 -30.13
N GLN A 211 -12.77 52.68 -29.60
CA GLN A 211 -14.11 52.75 -30.19
C GLN A 211 -14.91 53.97 -29.74
N ASN A 212 -14.68 54.47 -28.51
CA ASN A 212 -15.41 55.62 -27.95
C ASN A 212 -14.46 56.76 -27.53
N PRO A 213 -13.73 57.40 -28.47
CA PRO A 213 -12.77 58.45 -28.14
C PRO A 213 -13.43 59.73 -27.60
N GLU A 214 -14.68 60.00 -27.98
CA GLU A 214 -15.41 61.22 -27.57
C GLU A 214 -15.83 61.20 -26.09
N ASP A 215 -16.26 60.04 -25.56
CA ASP A 215 -16.64 59.88 -24.16
C ASP A 215 -15.44 60.07 -23.21
N VAL A 216 -14.27 59.59 -23.63
CA VAL A 216 -13.00 59.77 -22.90
C VAL A 216 -12.57 61.24 -22.92
N ALA A 217 -12.70 61.90 -24.07
CA ALA A 217 -12.39 63.32 -24.21
C ALA A 217 -13.35 64.21 -23.39
N PHE A 218 -14.63 63.83 -23.25
CA PHE A 218 -15.62 64.54 -22.44
C PHE A 218 -15.29 64.50 -20.94
N LEU A 219 -14.89 63.34 -20.39
CA LEU A 219 -14.45 63.19 -19.00
C LEU A 219 -13.21 64.05 -18.67
N LEU A 220 -12.25 64.14 -19.61
CA LEU A 220 -11.03 64.95 -19.46
C LEU A 220 -11.26 66.46 -19.61
N LYS A 221 -12.30 66.86 -20.33
CA LYS A 221 -12.67 68.27 -20.54
C LYS A 221 -13.05 68.99 -19.24
N GLY A 222 -13.51 68.26 -18.22
CA GLY A 222 -13.81 68.80 -16.89
C GLY A 222 -12.58 69.13 -16.04
N LEU A 223 -11.37 68.75 -16.48
CA LEU A 223 -10.12 68.86 -15.72
C LEU A 223 -9.09 69.81 -16.35
N THR A 224 -9.26 70.27 -17.60
CA THR A 224 -8.24 71.09 -18.28
C THR A 224 -8.74 71.86 -19.52
N ASP A 225 -8.15 73.04 -19.78
CA ASP A 225 -8.49 73.93 -20.91
C ASP A 225 -7.90 73.48 -22.26
N ASN A 226 -7.00 72.49 -22.30
CA ASN A 226 -6.37 72.00 -23.53
C ASN A 226 -6.54 70.47 -23.74
N PRO A 227 -7.79 69.99 -23.90
CA PRO A 227 -8.14 68.57 -23.84
C PRO A 227 -7.51 67.74 -24.95
N GLN A 228 -7.25 68.29 -26.14
CA GLN A 228 -6.74 67.53 -27.30
C GLN A 228 -5.27 67.13 -27.18
N LYS A 229 -4.40 68.00 -26.63
CA LYS A 229 -2.98 67.64 -26.41
C LYS A 229 -2.82 66.68 -25.21
N ILE A 230 -3.64 66.85 -24.18
CA ILE A 230 -3.61 66.02 -22.98
C ILE A 230 -4.19 64.63 -23.24
N THR A 231 -5.23 64.51 -24.08
CA THR A 231 -5.75 63.19 -24.53
C THR A 231 -4.71 62.42 -25.34
N GLN A 232 -3.99 63.04 -26.28
CA GLN A 232 -2.93 62.36 -27.03
C GLN A 232 -1.77 61.89 -26.14
N ILE A 233 -1.27 62.73 -25.23
CA ILE A 233 -0.21 62.36 -24.29
C ILE A 233 -0.70 61.30 -23.30
N GLY A 234 -1.93 61.43 -22.82
CA GLY A 234 -2.59 60.45 -21.94
C GLY A 234 -2.76 59.09 -22.60
N HIS A 235 -3.20 59.03 -23.87
CA HIS A 235 -3.27 57.79 -24.62
C HIS A 235 -1.89 57.14 -24.78
N LEU A 236 -0.86 57.92 -25.08
CA LEU A 236 0.51 57.40 -25.26
C LEU A 236 1.11 56.87 -23.96
N LEU A 237 0.89 57.57 -22.84
CA LEU A 237 1.27 57.10 -21.50
C LEU A 237 0.49 55.86 -21.07
N LEU A 238 -0.81 55.80 -21.37
CA LEU A 238 -1.66 54.66 -21.04
C LEU A 238 -1.28 53.42 -21.87
N ILE A 239 -0.97 53.60 -23.16
CA ILE A 239 -0.42 52.54 -24.02
C ILE A 239 0.94 52.07 -23.48
N GLY A 240 1.84 53.00 -23.14
CA GLY A 240 3.16 52.68 -22.57
C GLY A 240 3.07 51.90 -21.26
N PHE A 241 2.21 52.36 -20.33
CA PHE A 241 1.94 51.68 -19.06
C PHE A 241 1.32 50.29 -19.27
N ASN A 242 0.39 50.16 -20.22
CA ASN A 242 -0.21 48.88 -20.58
C ASN A 242 0.80 47.90 -21.16
N ILE A 243 1.71 48.35 -22.03
CA ILE A 243 2.79 47.50 -22.56
C ILE A 243 3.72 47.05 -21.43
N LEU A 244 4.02 47.92 -20.47
CA LEU A 244 4.90 47.61 -19.34
C LEU A 244 4.28 46.57 -18.40
N ILE A 245 2.97 46.66 -18.14
CA ILE A 245 2.22 45.62 -17.43
C ILE A 245 2.24 44.31 -18.22
N LEU A 246 1.98 44.35 -19.53
CA LEU A 246 2.00 43.16 -20.38
C LEU A 246 3.36 42.45 -20.32
N ILE A 247 4.46 43.20 -20.41
CA ILE A 247 5.83 42.66 -20.32
C ILE A 247 6.05 41.97 -18.97
N PHE A 248 5.61 42.59 -17.86
CA PHE A 248 5.75 42.03 -16.52
C PHE A 248 5.01 40.70 -16.36
N PHE A 249 3.86 40.53 -17.02
CA PHE A 249 3.10 39.27 -17.00
C PHE A 249 3.60 38.22 -18.01
N VAL A 250 4.11 38.64 -19.17
CA VAL A 250 4.57 37.74 -20.25
C VAL A 250 5.96 37.16 -19.95
N LEU A 251 6.88 37.93 -19.35
CA LEU A 251 8.25 37.47 -19.04
C LEU A 251 8.29 36.21 -18.14
N PRO A 252 7.56 36.16 -17.00
CA PRO A 252 7.48 34.95 -16.19
C PRO A 252 6.96 33.76 -16.99
N PHE A 253 5.99 33.99 -17.89
CA PHE A 253 5.42 32.93 -18.71
C PHE A 253 6.42 32.36 -19.72
N CYS A 254 7.19 33.21 -20.41
CA CYS A 254 8.28 32.78 -21.28
C CYS A 254 9.31 31.95 -20.50
N TYR A 255 9.64 32.36 -19.27
CA TYR A 255 10.52 31.60 -18.39
C TYR A 255 9.95 30.23 -18.00
N PHE A 256 8.68 30.15 -17.58
CA PHE A 256 8.01 28.88 -17.28
C PHE A 256 7.94 27.95 -18.49
N TYR A 257 7.64 28.51 -19.67
CA TYR A 257 7.58 27.76 -20.92
C TYR A 257 8.96 27.17 -21.29
N LEU A 258 10.02 27.98 -21.23
CA LEU A 258 11.40 27.54 -21.47
C LEU A 258 11.82 26.47 -20.45
N LYS A 259 11.51 26.68 -19.16
CA LYS A 259 11.80 25.70 -18.10
C LYS A 259 11.08 24.37 -18.33
N SER A 260 9.83 24.41 -18.78
CA SER A 260 9.03 23.21 -19.12
C SER A 260 9.60 22.46 -20.33
N ARG A 261 9.93 23.18 -21.41
CA ARG A 261 10.63 22.64 -22.58
C ARG A 261 11.95 21.98 -22.20
N TRP A 262 12.74 22.63 -21.35
CA TRP A 262 14.02 22.12 -20.88
C TRP A 262 13.88 20.87 -19.99
N LYS A 263 12.82 20.80 -19.16
CA LYS A 263 12.48 19.60 -18.39
C LYS A 263 12.11 18.42 -19.32
N ARG A 264 11.29 18.66 -20.36
CA ARG A 264 10.97 17.64 -21.36
C ARG A 264 12.22 17.15 -22.09
N LEU A 265 13.10 18.06 -22.50
CA LEU A 265 14.36 17.71 -23.17
C LEU A 265 15.25 16.84 -22.27
N ARG A 266 15.42 17.21 -20.99
CA ARG A 266 16.17 16.38 -20.03
C ARG A 266 15.57 15.00 -19.84
N CYS A 267 14.24 14.89 -19.80
CA CYS A 267 13.57 13.60 -19.69
C CYS A 267 13.73 12.74 -20.94
N TRP A 268 13.69 13.35 -22.13
CA TRP A 268 13.97 12.66 -23.39
C TRP A 268 15.41 12.15 -23.45
N LEU A 269 16.39 13.00 -23.08
CA LEU A 269 17.81 12.62 -23.04
C LEU A 269 18.13 11.52 -22.03
N ARG A 270 17.33 11.34 -20.96
CA ARG A 270 17.51 10.29 -19.95
C ARG A 270 16.84 8.96 -20.33
N GLN A 271 16.08 8.92 -21.43
CA GLN A 271 15.43 7.72 -21.95
C GLN A 271 16.29 6.96 -22.97
N PHE A 272 17.29 7.64 -23.55
CA PHE A 272 18.34 7.06 -24.40
C PHE A 272 19.61 6.82 -23.59
#